data_AF-A0A5J9UWS9-F1
#
_entry.id   AF-A0A5J9UWS9-F1
#
_cell.length_a   1.000
_cell.length_b   1.000
_cell.length_c   1.000
_cell.angle_alpha   90.00
_cell.angle_beta   90.00
_cell.angle_gamma   90.00
#
_symmetry.space_group_name_H-M   'P 1'
#
loop_
_entity.id
_entity.type
_entity.pdbx_description
1 polymer ?
#
loop_
_entity_poly.entity_id
_entity_poly.type
_entity_poly.pdbx_seq_one_letter_code
_entity_poly.pdbx_strand_id
1 'polypeptide(L)'
;MLAALRLSQRAVTFPLARSQIRNPFSAMAALTPAGAVSPKRLRVYSSAADSLNGTGSGKRVGTHNGSFHCDEALGCYLIRLTSQLAGADVVRTRDSQVLDTLDAVLDVGGVYDPSRHRYDHHQKGFNEVFGHGFNTKLSSAGLVYKHFGKEIIAKELGVSEDHEDVHRLYLAIYKALLRFESYHRTRH
;
A
#
# COMPACT_ATOMS: atom_id res chain seq x y z
N MET A 1 60.94 -57.33 6.19
CA MET A 1 60.73 -57.38 7.66
C MET A 1 59.82 -56.24 8.05
N LEU A 2 58.72 -56.57 8.74
CA LEU A 2 57.86 -55.73 9.60
C LEU A 2 57.18 -54.49 8.99
N ALA A 3 55.97 -54.09 9.35
CA ALA A 3 54.85 -54.70 10.06
C ALA A 3 53.69 -53.72 9.88
N ALA A 4 52.51 -54.22 9.51
CA ALA A 4 51.30 -53.42 9.37
C ALA A 4 50.72 -53.10 10.76
N LEU A 5 50.65 -51.81 11.12
CA LEU A 5 49.85 -51.34 12.25
C LEU A 5 48.45 -50.95 11.77
N ARG A 6 47.47 -51.76 12.16
CA ARG A 6 46.04 -51.43 12.10
C ARG A 6 45.74 -50.41 13.20
N LEU A 7 45.26 -49.23 12.83
CA LEU A 7 44.53 -48.35 13.76
C LEU A 7 43.03 -48.39 13.46
N SER A 8 42.30 -48.61 14.55
CA SER A 8 40.86 -48.75 14.66
C SER A 8 40.13 -47.46 14.25
N GLN A 9 39.21 -47.58 13.29
CA GLN A 9 38.21 -46.55 13.02
C GLN A 9 37.09 -46.68 14.06
N ARG A 10 37.09 -45.81 15.08
CA ARG A 10 35.88 -45.57 15.87
C ARG A 10 35.09 -44.46 15.20
N ALA A 11 33.98 -44.84 14.58
CA ALA A 11 32.95 -43.91 14.14
C ALA A 11 32.34 -43.21 15.36
N VAL A 12 32.48 -41.88 15.42
CA VAL A 12 31.73 -41.04 16.34
C VAL A 12 30.41 -40.72 15.66
N THR A 13 29.37 -41.44 16.04
CA THR A 13 27.99 -41.20 15.60
C THR A 13 27.40 -40.04 16.40
N PHE A 14 27.12 -38.92 15.72
CA PHE A 14 26.28 -37.86 16.26
C PHE A 14 24.81 -38.27 16.13
N PRO A 15 23.99 -38.21 17.19
CA PRO A 15 22.57 -38.51 17.08
C PRO A 15 21.85 -37.40 16.32
N LEU A 16 21.26 -37.72 15.18
CA LEU A 16 20.25 -36.89 14.52
C LEU A 16 18.99 -36.87 15.41
N ALA A 17 18.83 -35.84 16.22
CA ALA A 17 17.57 -35.55 16.88
C ALA A 17 16.55 -35.09 15.83
N ARG A 18 15.63 -35.99 15.46
CA ARG A 18 14.50 -35.71 14.58
C ARG A 18 13.49 -34.85 15.36
N SER A 19 13.65 -33.53 15.28
CA SER A 19 12.66 -32.58 15.79
C SER A 19 11.33 -32.81 15.06
N GLN A 20 10.34 -33.34 15.78
CA GLN A 20 8.96 -33.33 15.33
C GLN A 20 8.46 -31.88 15.37
N ILE A 21 8.53 -31.17 14.26
CA ILE A 21 7.74 -29.96 14.05
C ILE A 21 6.28 -30.40 13.96
N ARG A 22 5.57 -30.30 15.07
CA ARG A 22 4.11 -30.41 15.09
C ARG A 22 3.55 -29.12 14.50
N ASN A 23 2.72 -29.24 13.47
CA ASN A 23 1.91 -28.15 12.94
C ASN A 23 1.08 -27.54 14.09
N PRO A 24 1.17 -26.22 14.37
CA PRO A 24 0.39 -25.60 15.45
C PRO A 24 -1.06 -25.31 15.05
N PHE A 25 -1.51 -25.75 13.87
CA PHE A 25 -2.89 -25.58 13.43
C PHE A 25 -3.78 -26.73 13.91
N SER A 26 -4.02 -26.80 15.22
CA SER A 26 -5.26 -27.36 15.77
C SER A 26 -5.34 -27.12 17.28
N ALA A 27 -6.55 -26.73 17.70
CA ALA A 27 -7.05 -26.59 19.07
C ALA A 27 -6.73 -25.27 19.80
N MET A 28 -7.63 -24.29 19.66
CA MET A 28 -8.49 -23.85 20.76
C MET A 28 -9.53 -22.85 20.24
N ALA A 29 -10.77 -23.31 20.22
CA ALA A 29 -11.95 -22.48 20.08
C ALA A 29 -12.21 -21.73 21.39
N ALA A 30 -12.89 -20.59 21.24
CA ALA A 30 -13.62 -19.84 22.27
C ALA A 30 -12.80 -19.09 23.33
N LEU A 31 -12.47 -17.84 23.00
CA LEU A 31 -12.63 -16.68 23.87
C LEU A 31 -12.99 -15.47 23.00
N THR A 32 -14.19 -14.95 23.20
CA THR A 32 -14.67 -13.69 22.62
C THR A 32 -14.02 -12.50 23.33
N PRO A 33 -13.40 -11.55 22.60
CA PRO A 33 -13.34 -10.17 23.05
C PRO A 33 -14.50 -9.41 22.43
N ALA A 34 -15.36 -8.87 23.29
CA ALA A 34 -16.27 -7.79 22.92
C ALA A 34 -15.45 -6.62 22.36
N GLY A 35 -15.85 -6.10 21.20
CA GLY A 35 -15.23 -4.92 20.59
C GLY A 35 -14.54 -5.12 19.23
N ALA A 36 -14.88 -6.17 18.47
CA ALA A 36 -14.50 -6.23 17.06
C ALA A 36 -15.21 -5.09 16.30
N VAL A 37 -14.49 -3.98 16.07
CA VAL A 37 -14.92 -2.94 15.14
C VAL A 37 -15.04 -3.61 13.78
N SER A 38 -16.29 -3.78 13.33
CA SER A 38 -16.58 -4.29 12.00
C SER A 38 -15.79 -3.48 10.98
N PRO A 39 -15.09 -4.10 10.00
CA PRO A 39 -14.43 -3.34 8.96
C PRO A 39 -15.51 -2.48 8.31
N LYS A 40 -15.41 -1.15 8.45
CA LYS A 40 -16.35 -0.22 7.83
C LYS A 40 -16.42 -0.60 6.36
N ARG A 41 -17.58 -1.10 5.92
CA ARG A 41 -17.83 -1.51 4.53
C ARG A 41 -17.38 -0.35 3.66
N LEU A 42 -16.28 -0.56 2.93
CA LEU A 42 -15.69 0.46 2.09
C LEU A 42 -16.71 0.73 0.97
N ARG A 43 -17.47 1.84 1.05
CA ARG A 43 -18.37 2.23 -0.04
C ARG A 43 -17.48 2.66 -1.20
N VAL A 44 -17.43 1.84 -2.24
CA VAL A 44 -16.53 2.05 -3.39
C VAL A 44 -17.21 2.90 -4.46
N TYR A 45 -18.55 2.99 -4.45
CA TYR A 45 -19.30 3.72 -5.47
C TYR A 45 -20.53 4.41 -4.85
N SER A 46 -20.64 5.72 -5.09
CA SER A 46 -21.90 6.46 -5.02
C SER A 46 -22.06 7.24 -6.31
N SER A 47 -23.21 7.10 -6.96
CA SER A 47 -23.60 8.04 -8.03
C SER A 47 -23.82 9.41 -7.38
N ALA A 48 -23.68 10.49 -8.15
CA ALA A 48 -23.89 11.85 -7.63
C ALA A 48 -25.29 12.06 -6.99
N ALA A 49 -26.25 11.17 -7.29
CA ALA A 49 -27.61 11.19 -6.75
C ALA A 49 -27.77 10.44 -5.40
N ASP A 50 -26.80 9.61 -5.01
CA ASP A 50 -26.94 8.67 -3.88
C ASP A 50 -26.51 9.26 -2.51
N SER A 51 -26.29 10.58 -2.48
CA SER A 51 -25.63 11.32 -1.40
C SER A 51 -26.53 11.68 -0.21
N LEU A 52 -27.80 11.28 -0.19
CA LEU A 52 -28.72 11.69 0.88
C LEU A 52 -28.85 10.70 2.05
N ASN A 53 -28.26 9.50 1.99
CA ASN A 53 -28.41 8.48 3.06
C ASN A 53 -27.15 7.65 3.38
N GLY A 54 -25.94 8.16 3.10
CA GLY A 54 -24.70 7.42 3.30
C GLY A 54 -24.01 7.68 4.64
N THR A 55 -23.71 6.63 5.39
CA THR A 55 -22.83 6.59 6.58
C THR A 55 -21.33 6.86 6.28
N GLY A 56 -21.03 7.57 5.18
CA GLY A 56 -19.68 7.99 4.81
C GLY A 56 -19.22 9.18 5.66
N SER A 57 -17.92 9.45 5.68
CA SER A 57 -17.33 10.59 6.42
C SER A 57 -17.73 11.97 5.90
N GLY A 58 -18.66 12.05 4.93
CA GLY A 58 -18.99 13.24 4.17
C GLY A 58 -17.92 13.65 3.15
N LYS A 59 -16.73 13.02 3.20
CA LYS A 59 -15.61 13.29 2.31
C LYS A 59 -15.72 12.53 1.00
N ARG A 60 -15.23 13.15 -0.08
CA ARG A 60 -15.34 12.61 -1.44
C ARG A 60 -14.02 12.73 -2.21
N VAL A 61 -13.64 11.65 -2.89
CA VAL A 61 -12.44 11.55 -3.71
C VAL A 61 -12.83 11.31 -5.16
N GLY A 62 -12.32 12.13 -6.08
CA GLY A 62 -12.54 12.01 -7.52
C GLY A 62 -11.48 11.17 -8.21
N THR A 63 -11.91 10.35 -9.17
CA THR A 63 -11.03 9.74 -10.19
C THR A 63 -11.74 9.67 -11.54
N HIS A 64 -11.05 9.31 -12.61
CA HIS A 64 -11.64 9.24 -13.93
C HIS A 64 -12.70 8.13 -14.07
N ASN A 65 -13.66 8.32 -14.97
CA ASN A 65 -14.73 7.35 -15.29
C ASN A 65 -14.38 6.40 -16.44
N GLY A 66 -13.09 6.11 -16.63
CA GLY A 66 -12.59 5.27 -17.73
C GLY A 66 -12.41 3.80 -17.33
N SER A 67 -11.60 3.07 -18.09
CA SER A 67 -11.09 1.74 -17.69
C SER A 67 -10.37 1.82 -16.35
N PHE A 68 -10.45 0.78 -15.53
CA PHE A 68 -9.74 0.77 -14.26
C PHE A 68 -8.24 0.56 -14.47
N HIS A 69 -7.44 1.51 -14.01
CA HIS A 69 -6.00 1.34 -13.91
C HIS A 69 -5.62 0.95 -12.47
N CYS A 70 -4.57 0.13 -12.33
CA CYS A 70 -4.16 -0.39 -11.02
C CYS A 70 -3.69 0.72 -10.08
N ASP A 71 -3.02 1.72 -10.64
CA ASP A 71 -2.51 2.87 -9.90
C ASP A 71 -3.62 3.81 -9.43
N GLU A 72 -4.65 4.10 -10.25
CA GLU A 72 -5.80 4.90 -9.75
C GLU A 72 -6.52 4.19 -8.59
N ALA A 73 -6.69 2.88 -8.68
CA ALA A 73 -7.37 2.08 -7.66
C ALA A 73 -6.54 2.03 -6.36
N LEU A 74 -5.23 1.81 -6.47
CA LEU A 74 -4.32 1.83 -5.32
C LEU A 74 -4.25 3.22 -4.68
N GLY A 75 -4.19 4.28 -5.48
CA GLY A 75 -4.20 5.66 -4.98
C GLY A 75 -5.48 5.98 -4.22
N CYS A 76 -6.65 5.60 -4.76
CA CYS A 76 -7.93 5.74 -4.08
C CYS A 76 -8.00 4.94 -2.78
N TYR A 77 -7.39 3.76 -2.72
CA TYR A 77 -7.31 2.99 -1.48
C TYR A 77 -6.43 3.68 -0.43
N LEU A 78 -5.20 4.06 -0.81
CA LEU A 78 -4.24 4.69 0.09
C LEU A 78 -4.75 5.99 0.68
N ILE A 79 -5.32 6.88 -0.13
CA ILE A 79 -5.79 8.18 0.35
C ILE A 79 -6.94 8.04 1.36
N ARG A 80 -7.73 6.96 1.28
CA ARG A 80 -8.81 6.65 2.23
C ARG A 80 -8.32 6.08 3.57
N LEU A 81 -7.04 5.76 3.69
CA LEU A 81 -6.41 5.36 4.96
C LEU A 81 -5.93 6.56 5.78
N THR A 82 -5.75 7.72 5.13
CA THR A 82 -5.39 8.98 5.80
C THR A 82 -6.45 9.40 6.80
N SER A 83 -6.05 10.22 7.76
CA SER A 83 -6.91 10.74 8.82
C SER A 83 -7.94 11.71 8.27
N GLN A 84 -7.55 12.54 7.29
CA GLN A 84 -8.42 13.56 6.70
C GLN A 84 -9.47 12.99 5.74
N LEU A 85 -9.15 11.94 4.99
CA LEU A 85 -10.01 11.35 3.97
C LEU A 85 -10.47 9.93 4.33
N ALA A 86 -10.40 9.59 5.62
CA ALA A 86 -10.80 8.30 6.16
C ALA A 86 -12.19 7.90 5.68
N GLY A 87 -12.27 6.80 4.93
CA GLY A 87 -13.53 6.26 4.45
C GLY A 87 -14.27 7.12 3.41
N ALA A 88 -13.62 8.12 2.80
CA ALA A 88 -14.23 8.99 1.79
C ALA A 88 -14.88 8.20 0.65
N ASP A 89 -15.99 8.70 0.11
CA ASP A 89 -16.68 8.09 -1.03
C ASP A 89 -15.89 8.36 -2.33
N VAL A 90 -15.82 7.36 -3.22
CA VAL A 90 -15.14 7.50 -4.51
C VAL A 90 -16.15 7.89 -5.59
N VAL A 91 -15.85 8.98 -6.28
CA VAL A 91 -16.63 9.56 -7.37
C VAL A 91 -15.85 9.38 -8.67
N ARG A 92 -16.41 8.64 -9.63
CA ARG A 92 -15.81 8.45 -10.96
C ARG A 92 -16.39 9.44 -11.95
N THR A 93 -15.61 10.43 -12.38
CA THR A 93 -16.03 11.48 -13.33
C THR A 93 -14.85 12.15 -14.02
N ARG A 94 -15.09 12.80 -15.15
CA ARG A 94 -14.14 13.73 -15.82
C ARG A 94 -14.66 15.17 -15.87
N ASP A 95 -15.86 15.41 -15.32
CA ASP A 95 -16.46 16.73 -15.30
C ASP A 95 -15.69 17.63 -14.32
N SER A 96 -15.03 18.67 -14.86
CA SER A 96 -14.22 19.59 -14.06
C SER A 96 -15.05 20.31 -12.99
N GLN A 97 -16.32 20.63 -13.27
CA GLN A 97 -17.18 21.30 -12.30
C GLN A 97 -17.45 20.40 -11.10
N VAL A 98 -17.61 19.10 -11.32
CA VAL A 98 -17.75 18.13 -10.22
C VAL A 98 -16.42 17.99 -9.49
N LEU A 99 -15.31 17.80 -10.21
CA LEU A 99 -13.97 17.61 -9.61
C LEU A 99 -13.55 18.78 -8.72
N ASP A 100 -13.92 20.01 -9.05
CA ASP A 100 -13.62 21.20 -8.26
C ASP A 100 -14.31 21.21 -6.89
N THR A 101 -15.42 20.47 -6.75
CA THR A 101 -16.15 20.35 -5.47
C THR A 101 -15.64 19.25 -4.54
N LEU A 102 -14.73 18.39 -5.01
CA LEU A 102 -14.27 17.20 -4.27
C LEU A 102 -13.07 17.53 -3.38
N ASP A 103 -12.99 16.82 -2.23
CA ASP A 103 -11.93 17.00 -1.25
C ASP A 103 -10.55 16.58 -1.80
N ALA A 104 -10.50 15.56 -2.64
CA ALA A 104 -9.30 15.13 -3.36
C ALA A 104 -9.62 14.64 -4.77
N VAL A 105 -8.66 14.70 -5.68
CA VAL A 105 -8.79 14.20 -7.05
C VAL A 105 -7.50 13.51 -7.48
N LEU A 106 -7.61 12.32 -8.03
CA LEU A 106 -6.50 11.46 -8.46
C LEU A 106 -6.68 11.10 -9.93
N ASP A 107 -5.58 10.98 -10.67
CA ASP A 107 -5.55 10.44 -12.04
C ASP A 107 -6.46 11.14 -13.07
N VAL A 108 -6.94 12.35 -12.73
CA VAL A 108 -7.80 13.16 -13.58
C VAL A 108 -7.68 14.65 -13.22
N GLY A 109 -7.99 15.52 -14.17
CA GLY A 109 -8.00 16.98 -13.99
C GLY A 109 -6.71 17.67 -14.42
N GLY A 110 -5.64 16.93 -14.71
CA GLY A 110 -4.39 17.47 -15.24
C GLY A 110 -3.63 18.35 -14.26
N VAL A 111 -3.82 18.17 -12.94
CA VAL A 111 -3.19 19.00 -11.90
C VAL A 111 -2.52 18.14 -10.83
N TYR A 112 -1.27 18.49 -10.52
CA TYR A 112 -0.59 18.03 -9.32
C TYR A 112 -0.43 19.21 -8.35
N ASP A 113 -1.17 19.16 -7.26
CA ASP A 113 -1.15 20.16 -6.19
C ASP A 113 -1.44 19.46 -4.84
N PRO A 114 -0.38 19.13 -4.07
CA PRO A 114 -0.53 18.48 -2.78
C PRO A 114 -1.33 19.29 -1.75
N SER A 115 -1.32 20.62 -1.85
CA SER A 115 -2.05 21.50 -0.92
C SER A 115 -3.56 21.44 -1.10
N ARG A 116 -4.00 21.09 -2.32
CA ARG A 116 -5.40 20.89 -2.71
C ARG A 116 -5.76 19.43 -2.92
N HIS A 117 -4.89 18.49 -2.53
CA HIS A 117 -5.05 17.05 -2.75
C HIS A 117 -5.38 16.68 -4.20
N ARG A 118 -4.66 17.29 -5.15
CA ARG A 118 -4.74 16.96 -6.59
C ARG A 118 -3.50 16.16 -6.97
N TYR A 119 -3.71 14.92 -7.41
CA TYR A 119 -2.66 13.93 -7.66
C TYR A 119 -2.83 13.30 -9.04
N ASP A 120 -2.79 14.12 -10.08
CA ASP A 120 -2.71 13.67 -11.46
C ASP A 120 -1.25 13.76 -11.94
N HIS A 121 -0.84 12.85 -12.81
CA HIS A 121 0.50 12.75 -13.40
C HIS A 121 0.51 12.91 -14.94
N HIS A 122 -0.65 13.13 -15.58
CA HIS A 122 -0.80 13.22 -17.03
C HIS A 122 -0.28 14.54 -17.65
N GLN A 123 0.31 15.44 -16.87
CA GLN A 123 0.75 16.74 -17.37
C GLN A 123 1.94 16.59 -18.31
N LYS A 124 1.95 17.39 -19.38
CA LYS A 124 3.12 17.53 -20.23
C LYS A 124 4.29 18.06 -19.40
N GLY A 125 5.42 17.38 -19.46
CA GLY A 125 6.60 17.75 -18.68
C GLY A 125 6.55 17.35 -17.20
N PHE A 126 5.59 16.52 -16.77
CA PHE A 126 5.59 15.97 -15.43
C PHE A 126 6.88 15.16 -15.17
N ASN A 127 7.63 15.55 -14.13
CA ASN A 127 8.93 14.98 -13.79
C ASN A 127 9.07 14.71 -12.28
N GLU A 128 7.96 14.68 -11.54
CA GLU A 128 8.03 14.39 -10.12
C GLU A 128 8.46 12.94 -9.88
N VAL A 129 9.42 12.80 -8.98
CA VAL A 129 9.97 11.52 -8.52
C VAL A 129 9.82 11.43 -7.02
N PHE A 130 9.93 10.22 -6.48
CA PHE A 130 9.86 9.98 -5.04
C PHE A 130 11.01 10.64 -4.26
N GLY A 131 12.16 10.84 -4.91
CA GLY A 131 13.40 11.23 -4.24
C GLY A 131 14.11 9.99 -3.68
N HIS A 132 14.97 10.15 -2.66
CA HIS A 132 15.65 9.04 -1.98
C HIS A 132 16.45 8.10 -2.90
N GLY A 133 16.99 8.62 -4.01
CA GLY A 133 17.73 7.85 -5.02
C GLY A 133 16.86 7.19 -6.09
N PHE A 134 15.54 7.36 -6.05
CA PHE A 134 14.62 6.90 -7.09
C PHE A 134 14.41 8.00 -8.14
N ASN A 135 14.59 7.63 -9.41
CA ASN A 135 14.45 8.53 -10.56
C ASN A 135 13.22 8.21 -11.44
N THR A 136 12.39 7.24 -11.03
CA THR A 136 11.17 6.87 -11.73
C THR A 136 10.10 7.92 -11.51
N LYS A 137 9.47 8.39 -12.59
CA LYS A 137 8.33 9.31 -12.52
C LYS A 137 7.17 8.66 -11.77
N LEU A 138 6.50 9.45 -10.94
CA LEU A 138 5.40 8.95 -10.10
C LEU A 138 4.11 8.77 -10.89
N SER A 139 3.39 7.69 -10.60
CA SER A 139 1.96 7.54 -10.91
C SER A 139 1.09 8.24 -9.88
N SER A 140 -0.22 8.28 -10.10
CA SER A 140 -1.19 8.83 -9.14
C SER A 140 -1.10 8.17 -7.75
N ALA A 141 -0.97 6.84 -7.67
CA ALA A 141 -0.69 6.15 -6.40
C ALA A 141 0.65 6.55 -5.78
N GLY A 142 1.69 6.70 -6.60
CA GLY A 142 3.01 7.13 -6.16
C GLY A 142 2.99 8.54 -5.56
N LEU A 143 2.22 9.45 -6.15
CA LEU A 143 2.02 10.80 -5.64
C LEU A 143 1.31 10.80 -4.29
N VAL A 144 0.18 10.08 -4.17
CA VAL A 144 -0.53 9.93 -2.89
C VAL A 144 0.41 9.40 -1.81
N TYR A 145 1.14 8.33 -2.11
CA TYR A 145 2.06 7.73 -1.16
C TYR A 145 3.24 8.63 -0.79
N LYS A 146 3.77 9.43 -1.72
CA LYS A 146 4.83 10.41 -1.44
C LYS A 146 4.41 11.39 -0.33
N HIS A 147 3.14 11.74 -0.25
CA HIS A 147 2.63 12.70 0.74
C HIS A 147 2.09 12.05 2.01
N PHE A 148 1.49 10.86 1.91
CA PHE A 148 0.77 10.24 3.03
C PHE A 148 1.34 8.89 3.49
N GLY A 149 2.36 8.36 2.81
CA GLY A 149 2.87 7.02 3.11
C GLY A 149 3.39 6.90 4.55
N LYS A 150 4.04 7.94 5.08
CA LYS A 150 4.49 7.97 6.47
C LYS A 150 3.32 7.98 7.46
N GLU A 151 2.34 8.86 7.26
CA GLU A 151 1.12 8.93 8.07
C GLU A 151 0.44 7.55 8.14
N ILE A 152 0.23 6.93 6.97
CA ILE A 152 -0.44 5.62 6.87
C ILE A 152 0.35 4.55 7.65
N ILE A 153 1.66 4.47 7.44
CA ILE A 153 2.50 3.47 8.12
C ILE A 153 2.53 3.70 9.63
N ALA A 154 2.71 4.95 10.06
CA ALA A 154 2.76 5.31 11.47
C ALA A 154 1.46 4.94 12.20
N LYS A 155 0.32 5.21 11.55
CA LYS A 155 -1.01 4.85 12.06
C LYS A 155 -1.20 3.34 12.19
N GLU A 156 -0.78 2.56 11.19
CA GLU A 156 -0.87 1.10 11.24
C GLU A 156 0.04 0.48 12.30
N LEU A 157 1.21 1.09 12.55
CA LEU A 157 2.14 0.65 13.59
C LEU A 157 1.78 1.17 15.00
N GLY A 158 0.93 2.19 15.11
CA GLY A 158 0.62 2.85 16.37
C GLY A 158 1.81 3.64 16.95
N VAL A 159 2.67 4.20 16.10
CA VAL A 159 3.88 4.96 16.48
C VAL A 159 3.89 6.36 15.85
N SER A 160 4.86 7.20 16.22
CA SER A 160 5.06 8.51 15.60
C SER A 160 5.58 8.38 14.15
N GLU A 161 5.23 9.33 13.27
CA GLU A 161 5.75 9.40 11.89
C GLU A 161 7.28 9.53 11.81
N ASP A 162 7.90 10.05 12.87
CA ASP A 162 9.36 10.20 12.96
C ASP A 162 10.08 8.92 13.43
N HIS A 163 9.33 7.86 13.75
CA HIS A 163 9.92 6.60 14.17
C HIS A 163 10.77 5.98 13.05
N GLU A 164 11.93 5.42 13.40
CA GLU A 164 12.88 4.90 12.41
C GLU A 164 12.28 3.81 11.52
N ASP A 165 11.43 2.94 12.07
CA ASP A 165 10.75 1.90 11.32
C ASP A 165 9.74 2.45 10.31
N VAL A 166 9.11 3.60 10.60
CA VAL A 166 8.24 4.27 9.63
C VAL A 166 9.06 4.68 8.42
N HIS A 167 10.24 5.26 8.64
CA HIS A 167 11.11 5.64 7.52
C HIS A 167 11.61 4.42 6.74
N ARG A 168 12.03 3.35 7.42
CA ARG A 168 12.48 2.10 6.76
C ARG A 168 11.37 1.49 5.90
N LEU A 169 10.16 1.36 6.45
CA LEU A 169 9.01 0.82 5.73
C LEU A 169 8.56 1.75 4.60
N TYR A 170 8.62 3.06 4.81
CA TYR A 170 8.25 4.05 3.80
C TYR A 170 9.03 3.84 2.49
N LEU A 171 10.35 3.66 2.60
CA LEU A 171 11.22 3.37 1.46
C LEU A 171 11.02 1.94 0.92
N ALA A 172 10.87 0.95 1.79
CA ALA A 172 10.73 -0.45 1.39
C ALA A 172 9.43 -0.71 0.61
N ILE A 173 8.30 -0.19 1.10
CA ILE A 173 6.99 -0.32 0.45
C ILE A 173 6.99 0.42 -0.89
N TYR A 174 7.55 1.63 -0.96
CA TYR A 174 7.65 2.34 -2.24
C TYR A 174 8.38 1.49 -3.27
N LYS A 175 9.57 0.98 -2.90
CA LYS A 175 10.40 0.15 -3.77
C LYS A 175 9.69 -1.13 -4.23
N ALA A 176 8.93 -1.77 -3.35
CA ALA A 176 8.33 -3.07 -3.61
C ALA A 176 6.99 -3.00 -4.35
N LEU A 177 6.15 -2.00 -4.07
CA LEU A 177 4.74 -1.98 -4.49
C LEU A 177 4.37 -0.80 -5.40
N LEU A 178 5.10 0.31 -5.34
CA LEU A 178 4.68 1.57 -6.00
C LEU A 178 5.63 2.00 -7.11
N ARG A 179 6.88 1.53 -7.08
CA ARG A 179 7.84 1.75 -8.16
C ARG A 179 7.43 0.91 -9.38
N PHE A 180 6.78 1.56 -10.33
CA PHE A 180 6.60 1.00 -11.67
C PHE A 180 7.84 1.28 -12.51
N GLU A 181 8.85 0.43 -12.38
CA GLU A 181 9.89 0.36 -13.39
C GLU A 181 9.25 -0.23 -14.64
N SER A 182 9.20 0.52 -15.74
CA SER A 182 8.90 -0.10 -17.04
C SER A 182 9.92 -1.20 -17.21
N TYR A 183 9.49 -2.45 -17.02
CA TYR A 183 10.31 -3.61 -17.27
C TYR A 183 10.60 -3.56 -18.77
N HIS A 184 11.73 -2.95 -19.15
CA HIS A 184 12.33 -3.17 -20.45
C HIS A 184 12.70 -4.65 -20.48
N ARG A 185 11.73 -5.48 -20.82
CA ARG A 185 11.97 -6.81 -21.36
C ARG A 185 12.52 -6.55 -22.74
N THR A 186 13.82 -6.30 -22.84
CA THR A 186 14.58 -6.70 -24.01
C THR A 186 14.32 -8.20 -24.14
N ARG A 187 13.29 -8.55 -24.93
CA ARG A 187 13.21 -9.88 -25.51
C ARG A 187 14.35 -9.92 -26.53
N HIS A 188 15.39 -10.68 -26.20
CA HIS A 188 16.24 -11.27 -27.22
C HIS A 188 15.45 -12.38 -27.91
#